data_AF-A0A9E4C9J3-F1
#
_entry.id   AF-A0A9E4C9J3-F1
#
_cell.length_a   1.000
_cell.length_b   1.000
_cell.length_c   1.000
_cell.angle_alpha   90.00
_cell.angle_beta   90.00
_cell.angle_gamma   90.00
#
_symmetry.space_group_name_H-M   'P 1'
#
loop_
_entity.id
_entity.type
_entity.pdbx_description
1 polymer ?
#
loop_
_entity_poly.entity_id
_entity_poly.type
_entity_poly.pdbx_seq_one_letter_code
_entity_poly.pdbx_strand_id
1 'polypeptide(L)'
;MTSLLSSIVQAQSSPTSLAAELGWVRFRLAAGRLQFVNSQFGANKSHETGNPLVGDSESFSLFAEGAAPSLRYAHNTAEARLAINFQSPDAMSIEFQPLAPSAGPAFQFVQTSVGASVLTVDSPRGQTVYRGDSFWHMMLLHPEPMRRFVTPALTALRPQWPLEETADAMEDALVDAALSGVASNREHWRKLVEQLGSARFQERVAAERALREAGPAVAAYLQTLNLASLDAERRSRVTRLLDAVASSSDDTPQRIAIWLKDDPHIWLAVLA
;
A
#
# COMPACT_ATOMS: atom_id res chain seq x y z
N MET A 1 -0.63 21.47 19.27
CA MET A 1 0.11 20.82 18.16
C MET A 1 -0.88 20.23 17.14
N THR A 2 -1.82 21.07 16.70
CA THR A 2 -3.00 20.71 15.88
C THR A 2 -2.79 21.04 14.39
N SER A 3 -1.57 21.46 14.01
CA SER A 3 -1.30 22.23 12.79
C SER A 3 -1.08 21.40 11.52
N LEU A 4 -0.53 20.17 11.61
CA LEU A 4 -0.33 19.28 10.44
C LEU A 4 -1.67 18.91 9.79
N LEU A 5 -2.66 18.60 10.63
CA LEU A 5 -4.00 18.28 10.17
C LEU A 5 -4.65 19.53 9.61
N SER A 6 -4.53 20.72 10.22
CA SER A 6 -5.15 21.93 9.69
C SER A 6 -4.68 22.29 8.28
N SER A 7 -3.39 22.18 7.95
CA SER A 7 -2.89 22.60 6.63
C SER A 7 -3.21 21.59 5.51
N ILE A 8 -3.28 20.28 5.83
CA ILE A 8 -3.69 19.23 4.88
C ILE A 8 -5.23 19.15 4.79
N VAL A 9 -5.94 19.37 5.91
CA VAL A 9 -7.41 19.34 6.01
C VAL A 9 -8.05 20.67 5.60
N GLN A 10 -7.39 21.82 5.61
CA GLN A 10 -7.94 23.06 5.02
C GLN A 10 -8.04 23.01 3.50
N ALA A 11 -7.42 22.01 2.86
CA ALA A 11 -7.76 21.61 1.50
C ALA A 11 -9.20 21.07 1.36
N GLN A 12 -9.98 20.91 2.45
CA GLN A 12 -11.41 20.53 2.42
C GLN A 12 -12.35 21.58 1.82
N SER A 13 -11.83 22.72 1.32
CA SER A 13 -12.59 23.62 0.46
C SER A 13 -12.15 23.60 -1.02
N SER A 14 -11.30 22.64 -1.39
CA SER A 14 -10.94 22.35 -2.78
C SER A 14 -11.62 21.05 -3.26
N PRO A 15 -12.12 21.04 -4.51
CA PRO A 15 -13.01 20.01 -5.01
C PRO A 15 -12.28 18.67 -5.05
N THR A 16 -12.99 17.63 -4.61
CA THR A 16 -12.83 16.21 -4.90
C THR A 16 -11.58 15.84 -5.72
N SER A 17 -10.72 14.94 -5.19
CA SER A 17 -9.55 14.37 -5.87
C SER A 17 -9.68 14.43 -7.38
N LEU A 18 -8.94 15.37 -7.97
CA LEU A 18 -9.08 15.77 -9.35
C LEU A 18 -8.97 14.58 -10.32
N ALA A 19 -8.18 13.58 -9.95
CA ALA A 19 -8.03 12.34 -10.69
C ALA A 19 -9.26 11.39 -10.60
N ALA A 20 -9.92 11.37 -9.44
CA ALA A 20 -11.16 10.63 -9.23
C ALA A 20 -12.35 11.29 -9.94
N GLU A 21 -12.45 12.63 -9.93
CA GLU A 21 -13.47 13.37 -10.70
C GLU A 21 -13.35 13.13 -12.20
N LEU A 22 -12.10 13.12 -12.70
CA LEU A 22 -11.81 12.89 -14.10
C LEU A 22 -11.93 11.41 -14.50
N GLY A 23 -12.11 10.52 -13.51
CA GLY A 23 -12.24 9.07 -13.71
C GLY A 23 -11.02 8.43 -14.36
N TRP A 24 -9.84 9.05 -14.27
CA TRP A 24 -8.63 8.59 -14.97
C TRP A 24 -7.97 7.40 -14.27
N VAL A 25 -8.03 7.37 -12.95
CA VAL A 25 -7.43 6.32 -12.13
C VAL A 25 -8.32 5.97 -10.95
N ARG A 26 -8.22 4.74 -10.50
CA ARG A 26 -8.83 4.28 -9.25
C ARG A 26 -7.74 3.80 -8.30
N PHE A 27 -7.65 4.40 -7.12
CA PHE A 27 -6.76 3.95 -6.05
C PHE A 27 -7.43 2.86 -5.23
N ARG A 28 -6.66 1.82 -4.87
CA ARG A 28 -7.12 0.71 -4.04
C ARG A 28 -5.99 0.18 -3.16
N LEU A 29 -6.37 -0.56 -2.13
CA LEU A 29 -5.48 -1.44 -1.38
C LEU A 29 -5.76 -2.86 -1.83
N ALA A 30 -4.74 -3.57 -2.29
CA ALA A 30 -4.84 -4.96 -2.67
C ALA A 30 -3.62 -5.72 -2.17
N ALA A 31 -3.87 -6.79 -1.42
CA ALA A 31 -2.86 -7.59 -0.77
C ALA A 31 -1.89 -6.71 0.05
N GLY A 32 -2.46 -5.79 0.84
CA GLY A 32 -1.73 -4.86 1.70
C GLY A 32 -0.82 -3.87 0.98
N ARG A 33 -0.96 -3.70 -0.33
CA ARG A 33 -0.22 -2.70 -1.11
C ARG A 33 -1.15 -1.65 -1.68
N LEU A 34 -0.74 -0.40 -1.54
CA LEU A 34 -1.38 0.72 -2.22
C LEU A 34 -1.11 0.59 -3.71
N GLN A 35 -2.18 0.60 -4.49
CA GLN A 35 -2.14 0.46 -5.94
C GLN A 35 -3.02 1.49 -6.62
N PHE A 36 -2.72 1.77 -7.88
CA PHE A 36 -3.66 2.45 -8.77
C PHE A 36 -3.98 1.58 -9.98
N VAL A 37 -5.23 1.68 -10.45
CA VAL A 37 -5.71 1.03 -11.66
C VAL A 37 -6.06 2.13 -12.66
N ASN A 38 -5.44 2.09 -13.83
CA ASN A 38 -5.75 3.01 -14.92
C ASN A 38 -7.02 2.53 -15.65
N SER A 39 -8.00 3.42 -15.82
CA SER A 39 -9.24 3.15 -16.55
C SER A 39 -9.15 3.51 -18.04
N GLN A 40 -8.21 4.38 -18.43
CA GLN A 40 -8.04 4.89 -19.79
C GLN A 40 -6.60 4.70 -20.27
N PHE A 41 -6.35 3.60 -20.97
CA PHE A 41 -5.04 3.25 -21.51
C PHE A 41 -4.62 4.18 -22.66
N GLY A 42 -3.31 4.48 -22.73
CA GLY A 42 -2.64 4.91 -23.97
C GLY A 42 -2.38 6.40 -24.17
N ALA A 43 -2.71 7.27 -23.21
CA ALA A 43 -2.40 8.70 -23.31
C ALA A 43 -1.81 9.24 -22.01
N ASN A 44 -0.75 10.05 -22.15
CA ASN A 44 -0.27 10.88 -21.05
C ASN A 44 -1.34 11.93 -20.73
N LYS A 45 -1.65 12.09 -19.44
CA LYS A 45 -2.64 13.05 -18.96
C LYS A 45 -1.98 13.89 -17.89
N SER A 46 -2.11 15.21 -17.98
CA SER A 46 -1.66 16.12 -16.93
C SER A 46 -2.73 17.15 -16.67
N HIS A 47 -2.84 17.56 -15.42
CA HIS A 47 -3.72 18.60 -14.98
C HIS A 47 -3.07 19.36 -13.84
N GLU A 48 -3.22 20.67 -13.83
CA GLU A 48 -2.68 21.56 -12.82
C GLU A 48 -3.75 22.58 -12.45
N THR A 49 -3.96 22.77 -11.16
CA THR A 49 -4.91 23.72 -10.56
C THR A 49 -4.19 24.59 -9.54
N GLY A 50 -4.78 25.74 -9.24
CA GLY A 50 -4.26 26.68 -8.26
C GLY A 50 -3.51 27.86 -8.88
N ASN A 51 -2.94 28.68 -8.02
CA ASN A 51 -2.17 29.87 -8.40
C ASN A 51 -0.75 29.76 -7.84
N PRO A 52 0.24 29.39 -8.68
CA PRO A 52 1.63 29.26 -8.27
C PRO A 52 2.19 30.54 -7.62
N LEU A 53 1.66 31.71 -8.00
CA LEU A 53 2.10 33.01 -7.45
C LEU A 53 1.66 33.23 -6.00
N VAL A 54 0.58 32.56 -5.57
CA VAL A 54 0.08 32.59 -4.18
C VAL A 54 0.66 31.42 -3.38
N GLY A 55 1.47 30.57 -4.02
CA GLY A 55 2.11 29.43 -3.39
C GLY A 55 1.18 28.25 -3.15
N ASP A 56 -0.05 28.25 -3.70
CA ASP A 56 -0.97 27.11 -3.63
C ASP A 56 -1.18 26.56 -5.04
N SER A 57 -0.68 25.36 -5.30
CA SER A 57 -0.74 24.69 -6.59
C SER A 57 -0.89 23.19 -6.40
N GLU A 58 -1.76 22.58 -7.17
CA GLU A 58 -1.95 21.14 -7.20
C GLU A 58 -1.74 20.63 -8.62
N SER A 59 -0.98 19.55 -8.76
CA SER A 59 -0.64 18.96 -10.05
C SER A 59 -0.83 17.45 -10.02
N PHE A 60 -1.41 16.93 -11.09
CA PHE A 60 -1.62 15.52 -11.30
C PHE A 60 -1.15 15.14 -12.69
N SER A 61 -0.28 14.15 -12.79
CA SER A 61 0.26 13.66 -14.05
C SER A 61 0.24 12.13 -14.08
N LEU A 62 -0.36 11.57 -15.12
CA LEU A 62 -0.35 10.16 -15.44
C LEU A 62 0.47 9.97 -16.72
N PHE A 63 1.53 9.18 -16.62
CA PHE A 63 2.38 8.83 -17.75
C PHE A 63 2.11 7.37 -18.14
N ALA A 64 1.82 7.14 -19.41
CA ALA A 64 1.63 5.82 -19.99
C ALA A 64 2.85 5.42 -20.83
N GLU A 65 4.05 5.76 -20.37
CA GLU A 65 5.30 5.50 -21.08
C GLU A 65 5.86 4.12 -20.71
N GLY A 66 6.06 3.26 -21.71
CA GLY A 66 6.62 1.92 -21.52
C GLY A 66 5.60 0.86 -21.08
N ALA A 67 6.06 -0.14 -20.33
CA ALA A 67 5.26 -1.32 -19.97
C ALA A 67 4.35 -1.11 -18.75
N ALA A 68 4.62 -0.10 -17.92
CA ALA A 68 3.88 0.16 -16.69
C ALA A 68 3.55 1.65 -16.58
N PRO A 69 2.28 2.02 -16.34
CA PRO A 69 1.94 3.42 -16.13
C PRO A 69 2.58 3.92 -14.83
N SER A 70 2.93 5.20 -14.80
CA SER A 70 3.38 5.91 -13.60
C SER A 70 2.47 7.11 -13.32
N LEU A 71 2.37 7.47 -12.04
CA LEU A 71 1.51 8.55 -11.58
C LEU A 71 2.31 9.47 -10.69
N ARG A 72 2.13 10.77 -10.86
CA ARG A 72 2.69 11.80 -10.01
C ARG A 72 1.59 12.75 -9.57
N TYR A 73 1.47 12.90 -8.27
CA TYR A 73 0.65 13.89 -7.62
C TYR A 73 1.58 14.82 -6.84
N ALA A 74 1.34 16.12 -6.92
CA ALA A 74 2.03 17.08 -6.09
C ALA A 74 1.08 18.19 -5.65
N HIS A 75 1.07 18.49 -4.35
CA HIS A 75 0.37 19.62 -3.77
C HIS A 75 1.40 20.50 -3.06
N ASN A 76 1.53 21.73 -3.52
CA ASN A 76 2.41 22.72 -2.92
C ASN A 76 1.55 23.81 -2.29
N THR A 77 1.83 24.14 -1.05
CA THR A 77 1.28 25.29 -0.34
C THR A 77 2.41 26.23 0.07
N ALA A 78 2.09 27.41 0.59
CA ALA A 78 3.09 28.29 1.18
C ALA A 78 3.80 27.66 2.40
N GLU A 79 3.17 26.66 3.03
CA GLU A 79 3.65 26.04 4.26
C GLU A 79 4.37 24.71 4.05
N ALA A 80 4.05 23.97 2.99
CA ALA A 80 4.56 22.63 2.77
C ALA A 80 4.48 22.18 1.31
N ARG A 81 5.19 21.09 1.00
CA ARG A 81 5.07 20.34 -0.25
C ARG A 81 4.73 18.89 0.06
N LEU A 82 3.72 18.37 -0.60
CA LEU A 82 3.35 16.97 -0.60
C LEU A 82 3.54 16.42 -2.01
N ALA A 83 4.28 15.32 -2.15
CA ALA A 83 4.44 14.60 -3.41
C ALA A 83 4.07 13.13 -3.22
N ILE A 84 3.24 12.59 -4.10
CA ILE A 84 2.90 11.18 -4.13
C ILE A 84 3.22 10.64 -5.51
N ASN A 85 4.16 9.70 -5.57
CA ASN A 85 4.65 9.14 -6.82
C ASN A 85 4.38 7.64 -6.84
N PHE A 86 3.76 7.14 -7.90
CA PHE A 86 3.71 5.73 -8.24
C PHE A 86 4.64 5.51 -9.42
N GLN A 87 5.76 4.82 -9.20
CA GLN A 87 6.72 4.47 -10.25
C GLN A 87 6.21 3.30 -11.10
N SER A 88 5.42 2.44 -10.48
CA SER A 88 4.66 1.35 -11.10
C SER A 88 3.31 1.23 -10.36
N PRO A 89 2.35 0.41 -10.83
CA PRO A 89 1.09 0.20 -10.14
C PRO A 89 1.18 -0.25 -8.69
N ASP A 90 2.32 -0.80 -8.26
CA ASP A 90 2.56 -1.40 -6.95
C ASP A 90 3.75 -0.81 -6.17
N ALA A 91 4.57 0.05 -6.81
CA ALA A 91 5.67 0.77 -6.17
C ALA A 91 5.34 2.25 -6.05
N MET A 92 5.31 2.76 -4.82
CA MET A 92 4.95 4.14 -4.53
C MET A 92 5.80 4.78 -3.45
N SER A 93 5.82 6.11 -3.44
CA SER A 93 6.41 6.93 -2.40
C SER A 93 5.54 8.12 -2.09
N ILE A 94 5.44 8.48 -0.81
CA ILE A 94 4.90 9.75 -0.33
C ILE A 94 6.06 10.53 0.26
N GLU A 95 6.20 11.79 -0.11
CA GLU A 95 7.17 12.71 0.45
C GLU A 95 6.45 13.96 0.92
N PHE A 96 6.69 14.35 2.16
CA PHE A 96 6.20 15.60 2.73
C PHE A 96 7.38 16.42 3.22
N GLN A 97 7.49 17.65 2.70
CA GLN A 97 8.52 18.59 3.05
C GLN A 97 7.90 19.88 3.62
N PRO A 98 8.09 20.18 4.92
CA PRO A 98 7.65 21.43 5.50
C PRO A 98 8.53 22.58 4.97
N LEU A 99 7.90 23.67 4.55
CA LEU A 99 8.55 24.95 4.20
C LEU A 99 8.50 25.93 5.37
N ALA A 100 7.53 25.76 6.28
CA ALA A 100 7.41 26.51 7.52
C ALA A 100 7.58 25.58 8.75
N PRO A 101 8.22 26.03 9.85
CA PRO A 101 8.36 25.22 11.07
C PRO A 101 7.02 24.79 11.70
N SER A 102 5.94 25.53 11.44
CA SER A 102 4.58 25.22 11.90
C SER A 102 3.95 24.02 11.19
N ALA A 103 4.41 23.68 9.98
CA ALA A 103 3.83 22.64 9.15
C ALA A 103 4.15 21.22 9.64
N GLY A 104 5.03 21.05 10.64
CA GLY A 104 5.38 19.76 11.23
C GLY A 104 6.66 19.15 10.65
N PRO A 105 6.96 17.88 11.00
CA PRO A 105 8.18 17.20 10.56
C PRO A 105 8.09 16.78 9.09
N ALA A 106 9.24 16.72 8.41
CA ALA A 106 9.33 16.06 7.12
C ALA A 106 9.13 14.54 7.29
N PHE A 107 8.54 13.90 6.29
CA PHE A 107 8.46 12.44 6.28
C PHE A 107 8.49 11.87 4.87
N GLN A 108 8.90 10.61 4.79
CA GLN A 108 8.90 9.82 3.57
C GLN A 108 8.31 8.44 3.85
N PHE A 109 7.28 8.06 3.11
CA PHE A 109 6.76 6.70 3.06
C PHE A 109 7.16 6.06 1.73
N VAL A 110 7.73 4.85 1.78
CA VAL A 110 8.12 4.09 0.57
C VAL A 110 7.52 2.70 0.65
N GLN A 111 6.85 2.31 -0.43
CA GLN A 111 6.39 0.95 -0.69
C GLN A 111 6.98 0.51 -2.02
N THR A 112 7.82 -0.51 -2.02
CA THR A 112 8.33 -1.15 -3.23
C THR A 112 7.32 -2.16 -3.79
N SER A 113 7.52 -2.68 -5.01
CA SER A 113 6.72 -3.80 -5.55
C SER A 113 6.91 -5.09 -4.72
N VAL A 114 8.11 -5.27 -4.18
CA VAL A 114 8.51 -6.41 -3.36
C VAL A 114 9.24 -5.93 -2.12
N GLY A 115 8.88 -6.47 -0.95
CA GLY A 115 9.54 -6.17 0.32
C GLY A 115 8.71 -5.25 1.23
N ALA A 116 9.35 -4.84 2.33
CA ALA A 116 8.70 -4.07 3.38
C ALA A 116 8.40 -2.63 2.97
N SER A 117 7.28 -2.11 3.47
CA SER A 117 6.97 -0.70 3.51
C SER A 117 7.76 -0.02 4.62
N VAL A 118 8.23 1.20 4.35
CA VAL A 118 9.07 1.97 5.29
C VAL A 118 8.52 3.37 5.42
N LEU A 119 8.29 3.83 6.65
CA LEU A 119 8.01 5.23 6.97
C LEU A 119 9.20 5.81 7.71
N THR A 120 9.71 6.92 7.21
CA THR A 120 10.81 7.68 7.81
C THR A 120 10.29 9.06 8.19
N VAL A 121 10.48 9.47 9.44
CA VAL A 121 10.03 10.77 9.96
C VAL A 121 11.22 11.52 10.53
N ASP A 122 11.46 12.72 10.03
CA ASP A 122 12.55 13.57 10.49
C ASP A 122 12.08 14.44 11.66
N SER A 123 12.72 14.29 12.81
CA SER A 123 12.42 15.10 13.99
C SER A 123 13.63 15.94 14.41
N PRO A 124 13.46 16.97 15.25
CA PRO A 124 14.58 17.71 15.83
C PRO A 124 15.56 16.84 16.62
N ARG A 125 15.12 15.65 17.08
CA ARG A 125 15.94 14.69 17.84
C ARG A 125 16.62 13.65 16.95
N GLY A 126 16.45 13.73 15.63
CA GLY A 126 16.93 12.77 14.66
C GLY A 126 15.80 12.09 13.90
N GLN A 127 16.18 11.10 13.10
CA GLN A 127 15.28 10.37 12.22
C GLN A 127 14.74 9.11 12.89
N THR A 128 13.42 8.90 12.80
CA THR A 128 12.76 7.67 13.24
C THR A 128 12.28 6.87 12.03
N VAL A 129 12.55 5.56 12.03
CA VAL A 129 12.20 4.66 10.93
C VAL A 129 11.27 3.56 11.42
N TYR A 130 10.11 3.44 10.79
CA TYR A 130 9.08 2.44 11.02
C TYR A 130 9.03 1.48 9.84
N ARG A 131 8.82 0.18 10.09
CA ARG A 131 8.85 -0.86 9.06
C ARG A 131 7.73 -1.87 9.25
N GLY A 132 7.21 -2.37 8.13
CA GLY A 132 6.20 -3.42 8.11
C GLY A 132 6.10 -4.04 6.73
N ASP A 133 5.75 -5.32 6.65
CA ASP A 133 5.79 -6.07 5.38
C ASP A 133 4.71 -5.62 4.37
N SER A 134 3.70 -4.88 4.84
CA SER A 134 2.67 -4.27 4.02
C SER A 134 2.10 -3.00 4.67
N PHE A 135 1.26 -2.28 3.95
CA PHE A 135 0.51 -1.14 4.49
C PHE A 135 -0.29 -1.52 5.74
N TRP A 136 -0.93 -2.69 5.74
CA TRP A 136 -1.71 -3.17 6.88
C TRP A 136 -0.84 -3.56 8.07
N HIS A 137 0.36 -4.13 7.85
CA HIS A 137 1.33 -4.32 8.94
C HIS A 137 1.73 -2.97 9.54
N MET A 138 1.99 -1.96 8.72
CA MET A 138 2.33 -0.62 9.21
C MET A 138 1.20 -0.01 10.04
N MET A 139 -0.06 -0.16 9.61
CA MET A 139 -1.22 0.35 10.35
C MET A 139 -1.40 -0.33 11.71
N LEU A 140 -1.10 -1.62 11.83
CA LEU A 140 -1.25 -2.36 13.09
C LEU A 140 -0.02 -2.24 14.02
N LEU A 141 1.20 -2.30 13.46
CA LEU A 141 2.43 -2.21 14.25
C LEU A 141 2.74 -0.76 14.70
N HIS A 142 2.34 0.22 13.89
CA HIS A 142 2.68 1.63 14.06
C HIS A 142 1.47 2.54 13.76
N PRO A 143 0.32 2.36 14.45
CA PRO A 143 -0.93 3.05 14.13
C PRO A 143 -0.79 4.57 14.21
N GLU A 144 -0.15 5.09 15.27
CA GLU A 144 -0.01 6.52 15.51
C GLU A 144 0.77 7.26 14.39
N PRO A 145 2.00 6.86 14.02
CA PRO A 145 2.69 7.45 12.86
C PRO A 145 1.90 7.36 11.55
N MET A 146 1.24 6.22 11.30
CA MET A 146 0.50 6.02 10.05
C MET A 146 -0.73 6.93 9.95
N ARG A 147 -1.56 6.97 11.00
CA ARG A 147 -2.74 7.86 11.11
C ARG A 147 -2.35 9.33 11.04
N ARG A 148 -1.21 9.69 11.63
CA ARG A 148 -0.75 11.09 11.67
C ARG A 148 -0.15 11.58 10.36
N PHE A 149 0.62 10.75 9.67
CA PHE A 149 1.43 11.20 8.52
C PHE A 149 0.93 10.65 7.18
N VAL A 150 0.71 9.34 7.11
CA VAL A 150 0.45 8.64 5.84
C VAL A 150 -1.02 8.74 5.44
N THR A 151 -1.94 8.47 6.37
CA THR A 151 -3.39 8.52 6.08
C THR A 151 -3.83 9.87 5.53
N PRO A 152 -3.45 11.03 6.11
CA PRO A 152 -3.86 12.34 5.60
C PRO A 152 -3.28 12.64 4.21
N ALA A 153 -2.09 12.14 3.89
CA ALA A 153 -1.55 12.27 2.53
C ALA A 153 -2.37 11.44 1.52
N LEU A 154 -2.84 10.26 1.92
CA LEU A 154 -3.66 9.40 1.06
C LEU A 154 -5.09 9.91 0.87
N THR A 155 -5.63 10.66 1.83
CA THR A 155 -6.96 11.29 1.65
C THR A 155 -6.96 12.38 0.57
N ALA A 156 -5.80 12.97 0.25
CA ALA A 156 -5.66 13.86 -0.91
C ALA A 156 -5.91 13.11 -2.24
N LEU A 157 -5.49 11.84 -2.34
CA LEU A 157 -5.74 11.02 -3.53
C LEU A 157 -7.15 10.45 -3.59
N ARG A 158 -7.72 10.09 -2.44
CA ARG A 158 -9.08 9.55 -2.34
C ARG A 158 -9.74 10.09 -1.08
N PRO A 159 -10.56 11.16 -1.21
CA PRO A 159 -11.36 11.66 -0.11
C PRO A 159 -12.22 10.52 0.46
N GLN A 160 -12.36 10.50 1.79
CA GLN A 160 -13.16 9.49 2.49
C GLN A 160 -12.69 8.05 2.28
N TRP A 161 -11.40 7.82 2.03
CA TRP A 161 -10.85 6.46 2.09
C TRP A 161 -10.92 5.96 3.53
N PRO A 162 -11.72 4.91 3.86
CA PRO A 162 -11.93 4.47 5.25
C PRO A 162 -10.73 3.65 5.77
N LEU A 163 -9.50 4.17 5.64
CA LEU A 163 -8.28 3.45 5.99
C LEU A 163 -8.20 3.11 7.48
N GLU A 164 -8.57 4.08 8.32
CA GLU A 164 -8.55 3.92 9.78
C GLU A 164 -9.67 2.97 10.23
N GLU A 165 -10.90 3.19 9.76
CA GLU A 165 -12.04 2.30 10.03
C GLU A 165 -11.77 0.85 9.57
N THR A 166 -11.11 0.69 8.42
CA THR A 166 -10.70 -0.63 7.93
C THR A 166 -9.66 -1.27 8.84
N ALA A 167 -8.69 -0.50 9.32
CA ALA A 167 -7.67 -0.99 10.25
C ALA A 167 -8.29 -1.40 11.60
N ASP A 168 -9.22 -0.61 12.15
CA ASP A 168 -9.93 -0.95 13.39
C ASP A 168 -10.77 -2.24 13.20
N ALA A 169 -11.54 -2.32 12.11
CA ALA A 169 -12.34 -3.51 11.80
C ALA A 169 -11.49 -4.77 11.52
N MET A 170 -10.23 -4.60 11.11
CA MET A 170 -9.30 -5.71 10.93
C MET A 170 -8.86 -6.32 12.25
N GLU A 171 -8.68 -5.52 13.31
CA GLU A 171 -8.31 -6.02 14.63
C GLU A 171 -9.41 -6.94 15.18
N ASP A 172 -10.67 -6.51 15.09
CA ASP A 172 -11.84 -7.33 15.45
C ASP A 172 -11.88 -8.63 14.61
N ALA A 173 -11.73 -8.50 13.30
CA ALA A 173 -11.72 -9.66 12.41
C ALA A 173 -10.55 -10.62 12.68
N LEU A 174 -9.41 -10.12 13.15
CA LEU A 174 -8.25 -10.93 13.53
C LEU A 174 -8.56 -11.78 14.76
N VAL A 175 -9.15 -11.17 15.78
CA VAL A 175 -9.59 -11.87 17.00
C VAL A 175 -10.61 -12.95 16.65
N ASP A 176 -11.62 -12.62 15.84
CA ASP A 176 -12.62 -13.59 15.38
C ASP A 176 -11.98 -14.74 14.59
N ALA A 177 -11.05 -14.42 13.69
CA ALA A 177 -10.34 -15.43 12.89
C ALA A 177 -9.52 -16.38 13.76
N ALA A 178 -8.87 -15.88 14.82
CA ALA A 178 -8.15 -16.72 15.77
C ALA A 178 -9.08 -17.62 16.59
N LEU A 179 -10.22 -17.09 17.05
CA LEU A 179 -11.21 -17.84 17.83
C LEU A 179 -11.93 -18.91 17.00
N SER A 180 -12.09 -18.68 15.69
CA SER A 180 -12.79 -19.61 14.79
C SER A 180 -12.10 -20.97 14.64
N GLY A 181 -10.83 -21.09 15.04
CA GLY A 181 -10.08 -22.36 14.99
C GLY A 181 -9.85 -22.91 13.58
N VAL A 182 -10.15 -22.14 12.52
CA VAL A 182 -9.91 -22.55 11.14
C VAL A 182 -8.41 -22.70 10.94
N ALA A 183 -7.95 -23.95 10.79
CA ALA A 183 -6.54 -24.26 10.60
C ALA A 183 -5.98 -23.51 9.38
N SER A 184 -4.79 -22.95 9.53
CA SER A 184 -4.12 -22.30 8.42
C SER A 184 -3.68 -23.31 7.36
N ASN A 185 -4.01 -23.03 6.10
CA ASN A 185 -3.52 -23.80 4.95
C ASN A 185 -2.03 -23.52 4.65
N ARG A 186 -1.32 -22.79 5.52
CA ARG A 186 0.08 -22.37 5.32
C ARG A 186 1.03 -23.52 5.04
N GLU A 187 0.90 -24.63 5.74
CA GLU A 187 1.74 -25.82 5.52
C GLU A 187 1.46 -26.46 4.15
N HIS A 188 0.20 -26.46 3.72
CA HIS A 188 -0.17 -26.91 2.38
C HIS A 188 0.40 -25.98 1.31
N TRP A 189 0.26 -24.66 1.46
CA TRP A 189 0.81 -23.68 0.53
C TRP A 189 2.34 -23.71 0.48
N ARG A 190 3.02 -23.95 1.62
CA ARG A 190 4.47 -24.15 1.66
C ARG A 190 4.92 -25.29 0.77
N LYS A 191 4.24 -26.44 0.85
CA LYS A 191 4.52 -27.60 -0.01
C LYS A 191 4.29 -27.27 -1.48
N LEU A 192 3.23 -26.53 -1.82
CA LEU A 192 2.99 -26.08 -3.19
C LEU A 192 4.10 -25.14 -3.69
N VAL A 193 4.57 -24.20 -2.87
CA VAL A 193 5.68 -23.31 -3.21
C VAL A 193 6.99 -24.07 -3.40
N GLU A 194 7.27 -25.08 -2.57
CA GLU A 194 8.41 -25.98 -2.77
C GLU A 194 8.31 -26.74 -4.11
N GLN A 195 7.11 -27.21 -4.46
CA GLN A 195 6.84 -27.93 -5.71
C GLN A 195 6.96 -27.05 -6.96
N LEU A 196 6.87 -25.71 -6.85
CA LEU A 196 7.15 -24.80 -7.97
C LEU A 196 8.58 -24.95 -8.52
N GLY A 197 9.51 -25.44 -7.70
CA GLY A 197 10.89 -25.74 -8.11
C GLY A 197 11.16 -27.20 -8.46
N SER A 198 10.12 -28.05 -8.57
CA SER A 198 10.31 -29.47 -8.91
C SER A 198 10.94 -29.61 -10.30
N ALA A 199 11.80 -30.62 -10.52
CA ALA A 199 12.32 -30.95 -11.85
C ALA A 199 11.21 -31.43 -12.80
N ARG A 200 10.11 -31.97 -12.28
CA ARG A 200 8.99 -32.51 -13.06
C ARG A 200 8.01 -31.41 -13.46
N PHE A 201 7.83 -31.21 -14.77
CA PHE A 201 6.93 -30.19 -15.31
C PHE A 201 5.50 -30.31 -14.80
N GLN A 202 4.97 -31.54 -14.71
CA GLN A 202 3.60 -31.78 -14.23
C GLN A 202 3.40 -31.32 -12.78
N GLU A 203 4.38 -31.55 -11.90
CA GLU A 203 4.31 -31.12 -10.49
C GLU A 203 4.36 -29.58 -10.39
N ARG A 204 5.21 -28.92 -11.17
CA ARG A 204 5.28 -27.45 -11.22
C ARG A 204 3.95 -26.84 -11.65
N VAL A 205 3.35 -27.34 -12.74
CA VAL A 205 2.09 -26.83 -13.28
C VAL A 205 0.92 -27.10 -12.33
N ALA A 206 0.86 -28.30 -11.72
CA ALA A 206 -0.16 -28.64 -10.74
C ALA A 206 -0.08 -27.72 -9.51
N ALA A 207 1.14 -27.46 -9.00
CA ALA A 207 1.34 -26.56 -7.88
C ALA A 207 0.95 -25.12 -8.21
N GLU A 208 1.36 -24.61 -9.37
CA GLU A 208 0.98 -23.26 -9.81
C GLU A 208 -0.55 -23.10 -9.96
N ARG A 209 -1.23 -24.12 -10.50
CA ARG A 209 -2.69 -24.15 -10.59
C ARG A 209 -3.35 -24.18 -9.22
N ALA A 210 -2.90 -25.04 -8.32
CA ALA A 210 -3.45 -25.14 -6.97
C ALA A 210 -3.27 -23.83 -6.17
N LEU A 211 -2.12 -23.16 -6.33
CA LEU A 211 -1.90 -21.84 -5.74
C LEU A 211 -2.87 -20.80 -6.33
N ARG A 212 -3.11 -20.79 -7.65
CA ARG A 212 -4.12 -19.88 -8.25
C ARG A 212 -5.53 -20.17 -7.75
N GLU A 213 -5.92 -21.44 -7.66
CA GLU A 213 -7.24 -21.88 -7.21
C GLU A 213 -7.49 -21.55 -5.73
N ALA A 214 -6.43 -21.51 -4.91
CA ALA A 214 -6.50 -21.03 -3.53
C ALA A 214 -6.83 -19.52 -3.41
N GLY A 215 -6.70 -18.77 -4.51
CA GLY A 215 -7.20 -17.41 -4.64
C GLY A 215 -6.53 -16.41 -3.68
N PRO A 216 -7.24 -15.37 -3.22
CA PRO A 216 -6.67 -14.30 -2.41
C PRO A 216 -6.00 -14.75 -1.10
N ALA A 217 -6.45 -15.86 -0.52
CA ALA A 217 -5.88 -16.41 0.71
C ALA A 217 -4.42 -16.84 0.54
N VAL A 218 -3.99 -17.25 -0.66
CA VAL A 218 -2.59 -17.63 -0.90
C VAL A 218 -1.67 -16.42 -1.07
N ALA A 219 -2.17 -15.30 -1.61
CA ALA A 219 -1.32 -14.13 -1.88
C ALA A 219 -0.69 -13.60 -0.60
N ALA A 220 -1.51 -13.50 0.44
CA ALA A 220 -1.14 -13.30 1.83
C ALA A 220 0.11 -14.12 2.24
N TYR A 221 0.04 -15.44 2.08
CA TYR A 221 1.17 -16.31 2.37
C TYR A 221 2.39 -16.04 1.47
N LEU A 222 2.18 -15.92 0.16
CA LEU A 222 3.25 -15.68 -0.81
C LEU A 222 4.01 -14.37 -0.56
N GLN A 223 3.35 -13.34 -0.03
CA GLN A 223 3.98 -12.06 0.31
C GLN A 223 4.89 -12.16 1.54
N THR A 224 4.63 -13.08 2.47
CA THR A 224 5.51 -13.33 3.63
C THR A 224 6.78 -14.08 3.26
N LEU A 225 6.88 -14.61 2.04
CA LEU A 225 8.07 -15.33 1.61
C LEU A 225 9.23 -14.36 1.40
N ASN A 226 10.39 -14.70 1.95
CA ASN A 226 11.63 -14.04 1.59
C ASN A 226 11.99 -14.41 0.14
N LEU A 227 11.55 -13.61 -0.83
CA LEU A 227 11.80 -13.87 -2.25
C LEU A 227 13.30 -13.90 -2.59
N ALA A 228 14.16 -13.27 -1.79
CA ALA A 228 15.61 -13.33 -1.99
C ALA A 228 16.19 -14.72 -1.70
N SER A 229 15.56 -15.50 -0.81
CA SER A 229 16.02 -16.88 -0.51
C SER A 229 15.53 -17.93 -1.51
N LEU A 230 14.56 -17.59 -2.37
CA LEU A 230 14.10 -18.48 -3.44
C LEU A 230 15.07 -18.49 -4.62
N ASP A 231 15.16 -19.62 -5.34
CA ASP A 231 15.85 -19.66 -6.63
C ASP A 231 15.14 -18.79 -7.68
N ALA A 232 15.84 -18.49 -8.78
CA ALA A 232 15.34 -17.56 -9.80
C ALA A 232 14.02 -18.01 -10.44
N GLU A 233 13.80 -19.32 -10.65
CA GLU A 233 12.56 -19.84 -11.26
C GLU A 233 11.41 -19.71 -10.27
N ARG A 234 11.59 -20.16 -9.03
CA ARG A 234 10.56 -20.03 -7.97
C ARG A 234 10.20 -18.57 -7.73
N ARG A 235 11.20 -17.70 -7.63
CA ARG A 235 10.99 -16.26 -7.48
C ARG A 235 10.12 -15.72 -8.63
N SER A 236 10.49 -16.00 -9.88
CA SER A 236 9.72 -15.56 -11.05
C SER A 236 8.28 -16.07 -11.06
N ARG A 237 8.04 -17.32 -10.65
CA ARG A 237 6.69 -17.90 -10.56
C ARG A 237 5.86 -17.29 -9.44
N VAL A 238 6.45 -17.12 -8.25
CA VAL A 238 5.77 -16.50 -7.11
C VAL A 238 5.40 -15.05 -7.42
N THR A 239 6.29 -14.28 -8.05
CA THR A 239 5.97 -12.91 -8.50
C THR A 239 4.78 -12.91 -9.46
N ARG A 240 4.77 -13.77 -10.50
CA ARG A 240 3.62 -13.87 -11.43
C ARG A 240 2.32 -14.29 -10.76
N LEU A 241 2.38 -15.15 -9.74
CA LEU A 241 1.21 -15.53 -8.95
C LEU A 241 0.69 -14.37 -8.12
N LEU A 242 1.58 -13.61 -7.48
CA LEU A 242 1.23 -12.40 -6.74
C LEU A 242 0.54 -11.38 -7.65
N ASP A 243 1.08 -11.13 -8.85
CA ASP A 243 0.47 -10.23 -9.83
C ASP A 243 -0.93 -10.68 -10.23
N ALA A 244 -1.09 -11.99 -10.51
CA ALA A 244 -2.37 -12.57 -10.89
C ALA A 244 -3.41 -12.46 -9.77
N VAL A 245 -3.03 -12.73 -8.52
CA VAL A 245 -3.97 -12.71 -7.39
C VAL A 245 -4.28 -11.28 -6.94
N ALA A 246 -3.29 -10.38 -6.87
CA ALA A 246 -3.47 -8.97 -6.50
C ALA A 246 -4.36 -8.21 -7.50
N SER A 247 -4.42 -8.65 -8.76
CA SER A 247 -5.29 -8.04 -9.77
C SER A 247 -6.79 -8.12 -9.41
N SER A 248 -7.19 -9.12 -8.60
CA SER A 248 -8.58 -9.60 -8.56
C SER A 248 -9.56 -8.85 -7.64
N SER A 249 -9.11 -8.18 -6.56
CA SER A 249 -10.06 -7.54 -5.61
C SER A 249 -9.40 -6.64 -4.56
N ASP A 250 -10.14 -5.63 -4.11
CA ASP A 250 -9.76 -4.73 -3.01
C ASP A 250 -9.73 -5.47 -1.67
N ASP A 251 -8.87 -5.01 -0.75
CA ASP A 251 -8.74 -5.58 0.58
C ASP A 251 -10.00 -5.35 1.43
N THR A 252 -10.39 -6.39 2.17
CA THR A 252 -11.46 -6.35 3.16
C THR A 252 -10.92 -6.77 4.53
N PRO A 253 -11.49 -6.30 5.64
CA PRO A 253 -11.04 -6.67 6.98
C PRO A 253 -10.92 -8.18 7.19
N GLN A 254 -11.91 -8.95 6.75
CA GLN A 254 -11.93 -10.42 6.92
C GLN A 254 -10.81 -11.09 6.13
N ARG A 255 -10.51 -10.61 4.92
CA ARG A 255 -9.44 -11.17 4.10
C ARG A 255 -8.07 -10.87 4.70
N ILE A 256 -7.88 -9.64 5.18
CA ILE A 256 -6.64 -9.23 5.82
C ILE A 256 -6.47 -9.98 7.14
N ALA A 257 -7.54 -10.22 7.90
CA ALA A 257 -7.49 -11.02 9.11
C ALA A 257 -7.06 -12.47 8.85
N ILE A 258 -7.64 -13.12 7.83
CA ILE A 258 -7.22 -14.47 7.41
C ILE A 258 -5.73 -14.51 7.03
N TRP A 259 -5.22 -13.42 6.44
CA TRP A 259 -3.81 -13.27 6.12
C TRP A 259 -2.93 -13.14 7.36
N LEU A 260 -3.26 -12.19 8.24
CA LEU A 260 -2.39 -11.77 9.33
C LEU A 260 -2.52 -12.64 10.59
N LYS A 261 -3.55 -13.50 10.68
CA LYS A 261 -3.77 -14.35 11.87
C LYS A 261 -2.62 -15.30 12.20
N ASP A 262 -1.77 -15.62 11.22
CA ASP A 262 -0.61 -16.51 11.43
C ASP A 262 0.71 -15.73 11.56
N ASP A 263 0.67 -14.41 11.68
CA ASP A 263 1.86 -13.57 11.92
C ASP A 263 2.03 -13.29 13.42
N PRO A 264 3.06 -13.86 14.07
CA PRO A 264 3.32 -13.61 15.49
C PRO A 264 3.56 -12.14 15.82
N HIS A 265 4.13 -11.34 14.91
CA HIS A 265 4.44 -9.93 15.17
C HIS A 265 3.17 -9.10 15.30
N ILE A 266 2.13 -9.44 14.52
CA ILE A 266 0.83 -8.79 14.60
C ILE A 266 0.18 -9.08 15.96
N TRP A 267 0.19 -10.34 16.41
CA TRP A 267 -0.38 -10.67 17.73
C TRP A 267 0.36 -10.00 18.89
N LEU A 268 1.68 -9.87 18.79
CA LEU A 268 2.45 -9.13 19.79
C LEU A 268 2.07 -7.65 19.83
N ALA A 269 1.71 -7.04 18.69
CA ALA A 269 1.27 -5.66 18.63
C ALA A 269 -0.18 -5.47 19.11
N VAL A 270 -1.09 -6.38 18.75
CA VAL A 270 -2.52 -6.31 19.15
C VAL A 270 -2.72 -6.59 20.64
N LEU A 271 -1.84 -7.35 21.28
CA LEU A 271 -1.92 -7.70 22.70
C LEU A 271 -1.13 -6.75 23.64
N ALA A 272 -0.40 -5.77 23.09
CA ALA A 272 0.45 -4.84 23.84
C ALA A 272 -0.32 -3.59 24.32
#